data_AF-A0A7J3SMW7-F1
#
_entry.id   AF-A0A7J3SMW7-F1
#
_cell.length_a   1.000
_cell.length_b   1.000
_cell.length_c   1.000
_cell.angle_alpha   90.00
_cell.angle_beta   90.00
_cell.angle_gamma   90.00
#
_symmetry.space_group_name_H-M   'P 1'
#
loop_
_entity.id
_entity.type
_entity.pdbx_description
1 polymer ?
#
loop_
_entity_poly.entity_id
_entity_poly.type
_entity_poly.pdbx_seq_one_letter_code
_entity_poly.pdbx_strand_id
1 'polypeptide(L)' 'MGVRSGAKEEKVEFIGGYKLTFVSSGGEVIGVLIEGPKFPRPLYIPKDPCTRLSVKLPENIRKFLIKEGFKL' A
#
# COMPACT_ATOMS: atom_id res chain seq x y z
N MET A 1 16.78 -28.60 6.69
CA MET A 1 15.85 -27.90 7.61
C MET A 1 15.42 -26.63 6.90
N GLY A 2 14.13 -26.54 6.54
CA GLY A 2 13.63 -25.63 5.51
C GLY A 2 13.84 -24.15 5.83
N VAL A 3 14.34 -23.42 4.83
CA VAL A 3 14.29 -21.96 4.80
C VAL A 3 12.83 -21.54 4.95
N ARG A 4 12.47 -20.98 6.10
CA ARG A 4 11.21 -20.25 6.26
C ARG A 4 11.37 -18.94 5.49
N SER A 5 11.34 -19.04 4.16
CA SER A 5 11.00 -17.92 3.31
C SER A 5 9.54 -17.63 3.61
N GLY A 6 9.29 -16.85 4.66
CA GLY A 6 8.02 -16.18 4.84
C GLY A 6 7.89 -15.26 3.63
N ALA A 7 7.26 -15.76 2.57
CA ALA A 7 7.01 -15.02 1.36
C ALA A 7 6.12 -13.83 1.77
N LYS A 8 6.74 -12.69 2.06
CA LYS A 8 6.08 -11.42 1.89
C LYS A 8 5.85 -11.32 0.40
N GLU A 9 4.67 -11.75 -0.04
CA GLU A 9 4.18 -11.45 -1.37
C GLU A 9 3.97 -9.93 -1.42
N GLU A 10 5.04 -9.22 -1.78
CA GLU A 10 5.02 -7.80 -2.07
C GLU A 10 4.47 -7.63 -3.49
N LYS A 11 3.15 -7.44 -3.59
CA LYS A 11 2.51 -7.04 -4.84
C LYS A 11 2.88 -5.58 -5.09
N VAL A 12 3.54 -5.29 -6.20
CA VAL A 12 3.93 -3.92 -6.58
C VAL A 12 3.11 -3.48 -7.78
N GLU A 13 2.47 -2.32 -7.68
CA GLU A 13 1.67 -1.69 -8.73
C GLU A 13 2.21 -0.29 -9.03
N PHE A 14 2.22 0.11 -10.31
CA PHE A 14 2.69 1.44 -10.72
C PHE A 14 1.53 2.23 -11.32
N ILE A 15 1.18 3.36 -10.69
CA ILE A 15 0.03 4.17 -11.07
C ILE A 15 0.43 5.64 -11.14
N GLY A 16 0.37 6.24 -12.34
CA GLY A 16 0.55 7.69 -12.52
C GLY A 16 1.90 8.22 -12.00
N GLY A 17 2.96 7.42 -12.10
CA GLY A 17 4.30 7.77 -11.59
C GLY A 17 4.52 7.48 -10.10
N TYR A 18 3.58 6.79 -9.45
CA TYR A 18 3.72 6.32 -8.08
C TYR A 18 3.88 4.81 -8.06
N LYS A 19 4.73 4.33 -7.17
CA LYS A 19 4.91 2.91 -6.87
C LYS A 19 4.15 2.58 -5.60
N LEU A 20 3.22 1.64 -5.70
CA LEU A 20 2.43 1.12 -4.61
C LEU A 20 2.95 -0.27 -4.28
N THR A 21 3.47 -0.47 -3.08
CA THR A 21 3.95 -1.78 -2.60
C THR A 21 2.99 -2.28 -1.55
N PHE A 22 2.19 -3.29 -1.88
CA PHE A 22 1.26 -3.90 -0.93
C PHE A 22 2.02 -4.80 0.03
N VAL A 23 1.83 -4.53 1.31
CA VAL A 23 2.42 -5.30 2.39
C VAL A 23 1.38 -6.30 2.86
N SER A 24 1.71 -7.58 2.70
CA SER A 24 0.87 -8.69 3.15
C SER A 24 1.51 -9.38 4.34
N SER A 25 0.70 -9.82 5.29
CA SER A 25 1.11 -10.59 6.45
C SER A 25 0.12 -11.74 6.65
N GLY A 26 0.61 -12.98 6.66
CA GLY A 26 -0.26 -14.16 6.81
C GLY A 26 -1.24 -14.40 5.66
N GLY A 27 -0.97 -13.85 4.46
CA GLY A 27 -1.87 -13.94 3.31
C GLY A 27 -2.89 -12.78 3.22
N GLU A 28 -2.93 -11.90 4.21
CA GLU A 28 -3.80 -10.73 4.21
C GLU A 28 -3.02 -9.45 3.94
N VAL A 29 -3.53 -8.60 3.04
CA VAL A 29 -2.96 -7.26 2.80
C VAL A 29 -3.22 -6.39 4.03
N ILE A 30 -2.17 -6.07 4.77
CA ILE A 30 -2.23 -5.24 5.99
C ILE A 30 -2.02 -3.75 5.71
N GLY A 31 -1.43 -3.42 4.55
CA GLY A 31 -1.16 -2.03 4.20
C GLY A 31 -0.54 -1.88 2.81
N VAL A 32 -0.23 -0.64 2.47
CA VAL A 32 0.42 -0.27 1.22
C VAL A 32 1.45 0.81 1.49
N LEU A 33 2.62 0.69 0.88
CA LEU A 33 3.65 1.70 0.85
C LEU A 33 3.57 2.46 -0.48
N ILE A 34 3.48 3.77 -0.44
CA ILE A 34 3.33 4.61 -1.64
C ILE A 34 4.56 5.48 -1.78
N GLU A 35 5.27 5.31 -2.88
CA GLU A 35 6.43 6.09 -3.25
C GLU A 35 6.11 6.89 -4.51
N GLY A 36 6.54 8.15 -4.61
CA GLY A 36 6.34 8.92 -5.82
C GLY A 36 6.82 10.35 -5.70
N PRO A 37 6.80 11.12 -6.81
CA PRO A 37 7.45 12.42 -6.90
C PRO A 37 6.85 13.49 -5.98
N LYS A 38 5.59 13.34 -5.55
CA LYS A 38 4.95 14.25 -4.58
C LYS A 38 5.21 13.87 -3.12
N PHE A 39 5.82 12.72 -2.87
CA PHE A 39 6.12 12.25 -1.52
C PHE A 39 7.63 12.25 -1.32
N PRO A 40 8.19 13.08 -0.42
CA PRO A 40 9.64 13.11 -0.17
C PRO A 40 10.14 11.82 0.49
N ARG A 41 9.23 10.99 1.03
CA ARG A 41 9.51 9.69 1.65
C ARG A 41 8.38 8.72 1.32
N PRO A 42 8.65 7.40 1.34
CA PRO A 42 7.60 6.39 1.21
C PRO A 42 6.51 6.59 2.27
N LEU A 43 5.26 6.63 1.83
CA LEU A 43 4.09 6.80 2.68
C LEU A 43 3.46 5.44 2.94
N TYR A 44 3.55 4.95 4.18
CA TYR A 44 2.83 3.75 4.59
C TYR A 44 1.39 4.09 4.96
N ILE A 45 0.44 3.36 4.36
CA ILE A 45 -0.98 3.45 4.65
C ILE A 45 -1.45 2.07 5.09
N PRO A 46 -1.84 1.90 6.36
CA PRO A 46 -2.45 0.67 6.81
C PRO A 46 -3.86 0.49 6.20
N LYS A 47 -4.26 -0.76 5.99
CA LYS A 47 -5.62 -1.11 5.52
C LYS A 47 -6.68 -0.97 6.63
N ASP A 48 -6.26 -0.56 7.81
CA ASP A 48 -7.07 -0.48 9.02
C ASP A 48 -8.25 0.51 8.84
N PRO A 49 -9.48 0.12 9.17
CA PRO A 49 -10.68 0.94 8.95
C PRO A 49 -10.72 2.24 9.76
N CYS A 50 -9.90 2.35 10.81
CA CYS A 50 -9.78 3.57 11.62
C CYS A 50 -8.71 4.55 11.12
N THR A 51 -8.05 4.24 9.99
CA THR A 51 -6.97 5.07 9.46
C THR A 51 -7.51 6.37 8.88
N ARG A 52 -7.37 7.47 9.63
CA ARG A 52 -7.59 8.82 9.08
C ARG A 52 -6.39 9.25 8.25
N LEU A 53 -6.54 9.20 6.94
CA LEU A 53 -5.56 9.77 6.02
C LEU A 53 -5.50 11.28 6.19
N SER A 54 -4.41 11.77 6.77
CA SER A 54 -4.12 13.21 6.83
C SER A 54 -3.42 13.72 5.57
N VAL A 55 -2.98 12.82 4.68
CA VAL A 55 -2.28 13.15 3.45
C VAL A 55 -3.22 13.15 2.25
N LYS A 56 -3.14 14.20 1.43
CA LYS A 56 -3.83 14.24 0.13
C LYS A 56 -3.14 13.29 -0.86
N LEU A 57 -3.75 12.13 -1.08
CA LEU A 57 -3.37 11.22 -2.16
C LEU A 57 -3.89 11.73 -3.51
N PRO A 58 -3.15 11.49 -4.61
CA PRO A 58 -3.67 11.62 -5.96
C PRO A 58 -4.95 10.80 -6.15
N GLU A 59 -5.93 11.34 -6.87
CA GLU A 59 -7.23 10.69 -7.06
C GLU A 59 -7.13 9.28 -7.65
N ASN A 60 -6.21 9.06 -8.60
CA ASN A 60 -6.00 7.75 -9.22
C ASN A 60 -5.57 6.70 -8.17
N ILE A 61 -4.67 7.07 -7.27
CA ILE A 61 -4.21 6.19 -6.18
C ILE A 61 -5.35 5.96 -5.20
N ARG A 62 -6.05 7.03 -4.79
CA ARG A 62 -7.17 6.91 -3.85
C ARG A 62 -8.25 5.97 -4.39
N LYS A 63 -8.66 6.13 -5.66
CA LYS A 63 -9.63 5.25 -6.33
C LYS A 63 -9.14 3.81 -6.39
N PHE A 64 -7.86 3.60 -6.65
CA PHE A 64 -7.25 2.28 -6.69
C PHE A 64 -7.27 1.60 -5.30
N LEU A 65 -6.88 2.32 -4.26
CA LEU A 65 -6.86 1.80 -2.90
C LEU A 65 -8.27 1.49 -2.37
N ILE A 66 -9.26 2.33 -2.70
CA ILE A 66 -10.67 2.05 -2.38
C ILE A 66 -11.14 0.75 -3.07
N LYS A 67 -10.72 0.51 -4.33
CA LYS A 67 -11.02 -0.75 -5.02
C LYS A 67 -10.37 -1.97 -4.36
N GLU A 68 -9.14 -1.83 -3.84
CA GLU A 68 -8.45 -2.89 -3.07
C GLU A 68 -9.00 -3.04 -1.64
N GLY A 69 -10.01 -2.23 -1.26
CA GLY A 69 -10.73 -2.33 0.01
C GLY A 69 -10.14 -1.50 1.15
N PHE A 70 -9.29 -0.52 0.86
CA PHE A 70 -8.82 0.45 1.86
C PHE A 70 -9.91 1.49 2.14
N LYS A 71 -10.17 1.79 3.41
CA LYS A 71 -11.12 2.83 3.82
C LYS A 71 -10.37 4.15 4.08
N LEU A 72 -10.38 5.05 3.09
CA LEU A 72 -9.55 6.27 3.00
C LEU A 72 -10.34 7.57 2.85
#